data_AF-A0A8B7DHM9-F1
#
_entry.id   AF-A0A8B7DHM9-F1
#
_cell.length_a   1.000
_cell.length_b   1.000
_cell.length_c   1.000
_cell.angle_alpha   90.00
_cell.angle_beta   90.00
_cell.angle_gamma   90.00
#
_symmetry.space_group_name_H-M   'P 1'
#
loop_
_entity.id
_entity.type
_entity.pdbx_description
1 polymer ?
#
loop_
_entity_poly.entity_id
_entity_poly.type
_entity_poly.pdbx_seq_one_letter_code
_entity_poly.pdbx_strand_id
1 'polypeptide(L)'
;MKVFVLVGFLAVFSFICASPVRKFSYQTFQETVIDRCNDFQKKHKQKSDDLKLKDEIDCKNLWKKYLSGIADKNACETKNYNDLFNHVIEKNVQVIKDKALFWSGTKDIAHQFAKNKNNIYTLEDTFSGYIADALNWGDLFEIDKLSDLNKCVFSANGLPYWKKASELFANKAAGTVHVMLSGTSQAVNPHRAFVIFHYHK
;
A
#
# COMPACT_ATOMS: atom_id res chain seq x y z
N MET A 1 31.70 -68.56 -0.68
CA MET A 1 31.10 -67.46 0.11
C MET A 1 31.81 -66.17 -0.24
N LYS A 2 31.20 -65.32 -1.07
CA LYS A 2 31.64 -63.94 -1.36
C LYS A 2 30.39 -63.09 -1.31
N VAL A 3 30.34 -62.23 -0.29
CA VAL A 3 29.26 -61.27 -0.04
C VAL A 3 29.52 -60.05 -0.93
N PHE A 4 28.57 -59.68 -1.78
CA PHE A 4 28.57 -58.40 -2.46
C PHE A 4 27.56 -57.49 -1.74
N VAL A 5 28.08 -56.50 -1.03
CA VAL A 5 27.29 -55.41 -0.45
C VAL A 5 27.11 -54.36 -1.53
N LEU A 6 25.88 -54.20 -2.02
CA LEU A 6 25.50 -53.09 -2.91
C LEU A 6 25.15 -51.88 -2.03
N VAL A 7 26.09 -50.94 -1.91
CA VAL A 7 25.85 -49.63 -1.30
C VAL A 7 25.13 -48.76 -2.31
N GLY A 8 23.80 -48.65 -2.18
CA GLY A 8 23.00 -47.72 -2.98
C GLY A 8 23.21 -46.28 -2.51
N PHE A 9 23.91 -45.47 -3.32
CA PHE A 9 23.92 -44.02 -3.17
C PHE A 9 22.59 -43.46 -3.70
N LEU A 10 21.62 -43.21 -2.81
CA LEU A 10 20.50 -42.33 -3.13
C LEU A 10 21.03 -40.90 -3.14
N ALA A 11 21.31 -40.39 -4.34
CA ALA A 11 21.56 -38.97 -4.56
C ALA A 11 20.24 -38.22 -4.27
N VAL A 12 20.07 -37.75 -3.03
CA VAL A 12 19.02 -36.80 -2.69
C VAL A 12 19.43 -35.47 -3.32
N PHE A 13 18.98 -35.21 -4.55
CA PHE A 13 19.02 -33.87 -5.10
C PHE A 13 18.09 -33.00 -4.27
N SER A 14 18.65 -32.36 -3.25
CA SER A 14 18.02 -31.25 -2.57
C SER A 14 17.84 -30.13 -3.60
N PHE A 15 16.67 -30.10 -4.24
CA PHE A 15 16.18 -28.92 -4.92
C PHE A 15 16.01 -27.83 -3.85
N ILE A 16 17.07 -27.07 -3.63
CA ILE A 16 16.94 -25.75 -3.02
C ILE A 16 16.16 -24.95 -4.07
N CYS A 17 14.84 -24.85 -3.89
CA CYS A 17 14.04 -23.83 -4.54
C CYS A 17 14.54 -22.49 -4.03
N ALA A 18 15.61 -21.98 -4.61
CA ALA A 18 15.91 -20.56 -4.57
C ALA A 18 14.72 -19.90 -5.27
N SER A 19 13.76 -19.43 -4.47
CA SER A 19 12.70 -18.58 -4.97
C SER A 19 13.40 -17.38 -5.58
N PRO A 20 13.21 -17.07 -6.88
CA PRO A 20 13.84 -15.91 -7.45
C PRO A 20 13.37 -14.71 -6.65
N VAL A 21 14.31 -14.03 -5.98
CA VAL A 21 14.06 -12.74 -5.34
C VAL A 21 13.58 -11.84 -6.46
N ARG A 22 12.27 -11.61 -6.52
CA ARG A 22 11.64 -10.81 -7.57
C ARG A 22 12.14 -9.37 -7.35
N LYS A 23 13.20 -8.97 -8.06
CA LYS A 23 13.61 -7.56 -8.14
C LYS A 23 12.42 -6.79 -8.72
N PHE A 24 11.71 -6.08 -7.86
CA PHE A 24 10.56 -5.29 -8.26
C PHE A 24 11.10 -4.06 -9.00
N SER A 25 10.73 -3.92 -10.27
CA SER A 25 11.21 -2.88 -11.18
C SER A 25 10.17 -1.75 -11.29
N TYR A 26 10.59 -0.56 -11.73
CA TYR A 26 9.70 0.56 -12.06
C TYR A 26 8.51 0.14 -12.93
N GLN A 27 8.76 -0.73 -13.93
CA GLN A 27 7.72 -1.27 -14.81
C GLN A 27 6.70 -2.09 -14.01
N THR A 28 7.17 -2.92 -13.08
CA THR A 28 6.31 -3.71 -12.19
C THR A 28 5.49 -2.83 -11.26
N PHE A 29 6.05 -1.72 -10.75
CA PHE A 29 5.32 -0.75 -9.94
C PHE A 29 4.20 -0.09 -10.74
N GLN A 30 4.52 0.41 -11.93
CA GLN A 30 3.56 1.02 -12.85
C GLN A 30 2.40 0.07 -13.16
N GLU A 31 2.72 -1.14 -13.62
CA GLU A 31 1.72 -2.16 -13.97
C GLU A 31 0.83 -2.48 -12.78
N THR A 32 1.43 -2.66 -11.60
CA THR A 32 0.66 -2.95 -10.38
C THR A 32 -0.32 -1.84 -10.02
N VAL A 33 0.08 -0.57 -10.12
CA VAL A 33 -0.82 0.57 -9.84
C VAL A 33 -1.98 0.61 -10.85
N ILE A 34 -1.68 0.45 -12.15
CA ILE A 34 -2.70 0.48 -13.21
C ILE A 34 -3.67 -0.69 -13.08
N ASP A 35 -3.17 -1.90 -12.83
CA ASP A 35 -3.99 -3.10 -12.68
C ASP A 35 -4.89 -3.02 -11.46
N ARG A 36 -4.37 -2.56 -10.32
CA ARG A 36 -5.17 -2.35 -9.10
C ARG A 36 -6.21 -1.25 -9.28
N CYS A 37 -5.88 -0.18 -10.01
CA CYS A 37 -6.86 0.84 -10.36
C CYS A 37 -8.03 0.24 -11.16
N ASN A 38 -7.75 -0.56 -12.18
CA ASN A 38 -8.78 -1.22 -12.98
C ASN A 38 -9.60 -2.23 -12.15
N ASP A 39 -8.92 -3.01 -11.32
CA ASP A 39 -9.52 -4.04 -10.48
C ASP A 39 -10.45 -3.44 -9.41
N PHE A 40 -10.04 -2.35 -8.74
CA PHE A 40 -10.88 -1.64 -7.79
C PHE A 40 -12.19 -1.19 -8.42
N GLN A 41 -12.11 -0.55 -9.59
CA GLN A 41 -13.28 -0.07 -10.31
C GLN A 41 -14.19 -1.20 -10.77
N LYS A 42 -13.66 -2.39 -11.06
CA LYS A 42 -14.44 -3.59 -11.38
C LYS A 42 -15.14 -4.17 -10.14
N LYS A 43 -14.46 -4.18 -8.99
CA LYS A 43 -15.01 -4.67 -7.72
C LYS A 43 -16.14 -3.77 -7.21
N HIS A 44 -15.95 -2.45 -7.25
CA HIS A 44 -16.86 -1.47 -6.65
C HIS A 44 -17.82 -0.82 -7.66
N LYS A 45 -18.39 -1.62 -8.58
CA LYS A 45 -19.34 -1.13 -9.61
C LYS A 45 -20.74 -0.87 -9.06
N GLN A 46 -21.15 -1.62 -8.04
CA GLN A 46 -22.52 -1.65 -7.55
C GLN A 46 -22.89 -0.36 -6.83
N LYS A 47 -24.12 0.14 -7.07
CA LYS A 47 -24.57 1.42 -6.51
C LYS A 47 -24.64 1.42 -4.97
N SER A 48 -24.84 0.26 -4.37
CA SER A 48 -24.94 0.07 -2.91
C SER A 48 -23.59 -0.02 -2.20
N ASP A 49 -22.49 0.03 -2.93
CA ASP A 49 -21.14 -0.12 -2.38
C ASP A 49 -20.64 1.22 -1.83
N ASP A 50 -20.29 1.26 -0.54
CA ASP A 50 -19.81 2.47 0.14
C ASP A 50 -18.49 3.00 -0.45
N LEU A 51 -17.74 2.15 -1.16
CA LEU A 51 -16.45 2.48 -1.77
C LEU A 51 -16.55 2.81 -3.27
N LYS A 52 -17.76 2.81 -3.84
CA LYS A 52 -17.98 3.12 -5.25
C LYS A 52 -17.49 4.52 -5.61
N LEU A 53 -16.73 4.60 -6.70
CA LEU A 53 -16.36 5.87 -7.32
C LEU A 53 -17.57 6.52 -7.99
N LYS A 54 -17.61 7.85 -7.97
CA LYS A 54 -18.64 8.65 -8.65
C LYS A 54 -18.59 8.43 -10.15
N ASP A 55 -17.38 8.50 -10.72
CA ASP A 55 -17.10 8.30 -12.14
C ASP A 55 -15.88 7.40 -12.30
N GLU A 56 -15.77 6.75 -13.46
CA GLU A 56 -14.58 5.99 -13.82
C GLU A 56 -13.33 6.89 -13.90
N ILE A 57 -12.20 6.35 -13.44
CA ILE A 57 -10.87 6.91 -13.49
C ILE A 57 -10.12 6.26 -14.66
N ASP A 58 -9.59 7.08 -15.56
CA ASP A 58 -8.58 6.64 -16.52
C ASP A 58 -7.29 6.28 -15.76
N CYS A 59 -7.06 4.98 -15.56
CA CYS A 59 -5.91 4.47 -14.81
C CYS A 59 -4.55 4.83 -15.43
N LYS A 60 -4.47 5.05 -16.75
CA LYS A 60 -3.23 5.49 -17.39
C LYS A 60 -2.97 6.97 -17.10
N ASN A 61 -4.02 7.80 -17.12
CA ASN A 61 -3.91 9.20 -16.74
C ASN A 61 -3.63 9.39 -15.24
N LEU A 62 -4.25 8.56 -14.39
CA LEU A 62 -3.96 8.48 -12.96
C LEU A 62 -2.47 8.22 -12.73
N TRP A 63 -1.89 7.25 -13.44
CA TRP A 63 -0.47 6.96 -13.36
C TRP A 63 0.41 8.15 -13.77
N LYS A 64 0.06 8.88 -14.84
CA LYS A 64 0.78 10.10 -15.23
C LYS A 64 0.80 11.15 -14.12
N LYS A 65 -0.34 11.35 -13.43
CA LYS A 65 -0.46 12.25 -12.27
C LYS A 65 0.29 11.75 -11.04
N TYR A 66 0.38 10.43 -10.89
CA TYR A 66 1.19 9.81 -9.85
C TYR A 66 2.67 10.15 -10.06
N LEU A 67 3.15 9.99 -11.28
CA LEU A 67 4.54 10.29 -11.66
C LEU A 67 4.89 11.76 -11.59
N SER A 68 3.99 12.69 -11.95
CA SER A 68 4.29 14.13 -11.88
C SER A 68 4.69 14.60 -10.48
N GLY A 69 4.21 13.91 -9.44
CA GLY A 69 4.60 14.20 -8.05
C GLY A 69 6.01 13.78 -7.66
N ILE A 70 6.64 12.94 -8.49
CA ILE A 70 7.95 12.28 -8.29
C ILE A 70 8.94 12.66 -9.39
N ALA A 71 8.47 13.13 -10.55
CA ALA A 71 9.27 13.48 -11.71
C ALA A 71 10.36 14.48 -11.35
N ASP A 72 11.56 14.27 -11.91
CA ASP A 72 12.75 15.09 -11.74
C ASP A 72 13.21 15.30 -10.30
N LYS A 73 12.69 14.49 -9.36
CA LYS A 73 13.10 14.49 -7.95
C LYS A 73 13.99 13.31 -7.61
N ASN A 74 15.02 13.57 -6.82
CA ASN A 74 15.80 12.48 -6.21
C ASN A 74 15.00 11.81 -5.07
N ALA A 75 15.51 10.69 -4.54
CA ALA A 75 14.82 9.92 -3.50
C ALA A 75 14.54 10.74 -2.22
N CYS A 76 15.34 11.77 -1.93
CA CYS A 76 15.30 12.59 -0.73
C CYS A 76 14.33 13.77 -0.82
N GLU A 77 14.09 14.29 -2.01
CA GLU A 77 13.23 15.45 -2.21
C GLU A 77 11.77 15.13 -1.92
N THR A 78 11.06 16.09 -1.32
CA THR A 78 9.65 15.93 -0.97
C THR A 78 8.79 15.76 -2.22
N LYS A 79 8.18 14.58 -2.36
CA LYS A 79 7.18 14.32 -3.41
C LYS A 79 5.91 15.12 -3.15
N ASN A 80 5.24 15.53 -4.23
CA ASN A 80 3.98 16.28 -4.14
C ASN A 80 2.89 15.54 -4.93
N TYR A 81 1.95 14.93 -4.23
CA TYR A 81 0.87 14.16 -4.86
C TYR A 81 -0.44 14.94 -5.01
N ASN A 82 -0.44 16.28 -4.87
CA ASN A 82 -1.67 17.06 -4.91
C ASN A 82 -2.46 16.85 -6.21
N ASP A 83 -1.81 16.85 -7.38
CA ASP A 83 -2.49 16.64 -8.66
C ASP A 83 -3.17 15.27 -8.76
N LEU A 84 -2.52 14.24 -8.20
CA LEU A 84 -3.08 12.90 -8.10
C LEU A 84 -4.30 12.88 -7.18
N PHE A 85 -4.15 13.39 -5.95
CA PHE A 85 -5.23 13.33 -4.97
C PHE A 85 -6.41 14.23 -5.32
N ASN A 86 -6.18 15.40 -5.94
CA ASN A 86 -7.24 16.23 -6.48
C ASN A 86 -8.05 15.48 -7.54
N HIS A 87 -7.37 14.78 -8.45
CA HIS A 87 -8.04 13.94 -9.45
C HIS A 87 -8.84 12.79 -8.82
N VAL A 88 -8.33 12.16 -7.76
CA VAL A 88 -9.06 11.12 -7.02
C VAL A 88 -10.28 11.71 -6.30
N ILE A 89 -10.15 12.88 -5.66
CA ILE A 89 -11.23 13.55 -4.93
C ILE A 89 -12.40 13.88 -5.86
N GLU A 90 -12.12 14.44 -7.05
CA GLU A 90 -13.14 14.74 -8.06
C GLU A 90 -13.99 13.51 -8.42
N LYS A 91 -13.38 12.33 -8.38
CA LYS A 91 -13.96 11.04 -8.79
C LYS A 91 -14.50 10.23 -7.61
N ASN A 92 -14.21 10.64 -6.38
CA ASN A 92 -14.50 9.87 -5.18
C ASN A 92 -15.12 10.76 -4.10
N VAL A 93 -16.45 10.86 -4.14
CA VAL A 93 -17.24 11.80 -3.31
C VAL A 93 -17.99 11.08 -2.17
N GLN A 94 -17.84 9.75 -2.05
CA GLN A 94 -18.58 8.99 -1.05
C GLN A 94 -18.01 9.19 0.35
N VAL A 95 -18.93 9.31 1.32
CA VAL A 95 -18.65 9.41 2.75
C VAL A 95 -18.68 8.01 3.37
N ILE A 96 -17.67 7.70 4.17
CA ILE A 96 -17.56 6.43 4.90
C ILE A 96 -18.14 6.63 6.29
N LYS A 97 -19.47 6.52 6.39
CA LYS A 97 -20.21 6.81 7.62
C LYS A 97 -20.28 5.57 8.51
N ASP A 98 -19.96 5.72 9.80
CA ASP A 98 -20.06 4.69 10.86
C ASP A 98 -19.20 3.43 10.62
N LYS A 99 -18.26 3.50 9.67
CA LYS A 99 -17.59 2.34 9.08
C LYS A 99 -16.07 2.50 8.96
N ALA A 100 -15.51 3.64 9.35
CA ALA A 100 -14.08 3.90 9.22
C ALA A 100 -13.30 3.29 10.40
N LEU A 101 -12.22 2.56 10.09
CA LEU A 101 -11.27 2.01 11.06
C LEU A 101 -9.86 2.54 10.80
N PHE A 102 -9.35 3.30 11.76
CA PHE A 102 -7.96 3.74 11.82
C PHE A 102 -7.16 2.75 12.66
N TRP A 103 -5.87 2.59 12.35
CA TRP A 103 -5.01 1.69 13.08
C TRP A 103 -3.60 2.28 13.25
N SER A 104 -2.96 1.97 14.38
CA SER A 104 -1.56 2.35 14.64
C SER A 104 -0.83 1.23 15.37
N GLY A 105 0.21 0.70 14.72
CA GLY A 105 0.97 -0.46 15.23
C GLY A 105 0.19 -1.77 15.27
N THR A 106 -0.97 -1.85 14.60
CA THR A 106 -1.89 -3.01 14.63
C THR A 106 -2.46 -3.35 13.25
N LYS A 107 -1.72 -3.14 12.16
CA LYS A 107 -2.21 -3.32 10.77
C LYS A 107 -2.94 -4.66 10.59
N ASP A 108 -2.25 -5.75 10.88
CA ASP A 108 -2.75 -7.09 10.59
C ASP A 108 -4.02 -7.42 11.39
N ILE A 109 -4.03 -7.05 12.68
CA ILE A 109 -5.19 -7.27 13.56
C ILE A 109 -6.37 -6.38 13.10
N ALA A 110 -6.11 -5.13 12.72
CA ALA A 110 -7.13 -4.22 12.22
C ALA A 110 -7.76 -4.75 10.91
N HIS A 111 -6.95 -5.27 9.99
CA HIS A 111 -7.45 -5.85 8.73
C HIS A 111 -8.23 -7.15 8.98
N GLN A 112 -7.78 -8.00 9.92
CA GLN A 112 -8.55 -9.18 10.32
C GLN A 112 -9.89 -8.80 10.97
N PHE A 113 -9.88 -7.78 11.84
CA PHE A 113 -11.09 -7.26 12.45
C PHE A 113 -12.06 -6.68 11.42
N ALA A 114 -11.57 -5.88 10.47
CA ALA A 114 -12.35 -5.32 9.38
C ALA A 114 -12.98 -6.41 8.50
N LYS A 115 -12.22 -7.47 8.17
CA LYS A 115 -12.76 -8.62 7.41
C LYS A 115 -13.86 -9.37 8.17
N ASN A 116 -13.73 -9.50 9.48
CA ASN A 116 -14.71 -10.20 10.31
C ASN A 116 -15.96 -9.36 10.62
N LYS A 117 -15.85 -8.03 10.56
CA LYS A 117 -16.95 -7.09 10.73
C LYS A 117 -17.40 -6.61 9.37
N ASN A 118 -18.47 -7.21 8.84
CA ASN A 118 -19.08 -6.74 7.60
C ASN A 118 -19.25 -5.21 7.62
N ASN A 119 -18.73 -4.55 6.58
CA ASN A 119 -18.81 -3.12 6.34
C ASN A 119 -17.91 -2.22 7.23
N ILE A 120 -16.79 -2.68 7.77
CA ILE A 120 -15.75 -1.78 8.29
C ILE A 120 -14.60 -1.68 7.28
N TYR A 121 -14.11 -0.46 7.06
CA TYR A 121 -13.06 -0.16 6.08
C TYR A 121 -11.86 0.48 6.75
N THR A 122 -10.67 0.01 6.38
CA THR A 122 -9.39 0.66 6.63
C THR A 122 -9.00 1.56 5.45
N LEU A 123 -7.92 2.33 5.60
CA LEU A 123 -7.40 3.15 4.49
C LEU A 123 -7.08 2.27 3.28
N GLU A 124 -6.50 1.09 3.51
CA GLU A 124 -6.09 0.11 2.51
C GLU A 124 -7.26 -0.44 1.69
N ASP A 125 -8.48 -0.42 2.22
CA ASP A 125 -9.69 -0.82 1.50
C ASP A 125 -10.21 0.27 0.56
N THR A 126 -9.81 1.54 0.76
CA THR A 126 -10.23 2.65 -0.12
C THR A 126 -9.43 2.67 -1.42
N PHE A 127 -9.93 3.36 -2.45
CA PHE A 127 -9.21 3.49 -3.73
C PHE A 127 -7.74 3.92 -3.57
N SER A 128 -7.47 4.94 -2.76
CA SER A 128 -6.12 5.46 -2.54
C SER A 128 -5.22 4.48 -1.77
N GLY A 129 -5.75 3.74 -0.80
CA GLY A 129 -4.95 2.71 -0.13
C GLY A 129 -4.72 1.51 -1.05
N TYR A 130 -5.78 1.02 -1.69
CA TYR A 130 -5.77 -0.20 -2.49
C TYR A 130 -4.72 -0.18 -3.60
N ILE A 131 -4.65 0.92 -4.37
CA ILE A 131 -3.70 1.03 -5.49
C ILE A 131 -2.23 1.07 -5.04
N ALA A 132 -1.96 1.42 -3.78
CA ALA A 132 -0.62 1.66 -3.26
C ALA A 132 -0.18 0.68 -2.15
N ASP A 133 -1.08 -0.17 -1.66
CA ASP A 133 -0.79 -1.04 -0.52
C ASP A 133 0.34 -2.04 -0.81
N ALA A 134 1.25 -2.20 0.15
CA ALA A 134 2.47 -3.00 0.06
C ALA A 134 3.43 -2.62 -1.09
N LEU A 135 3.22 -1.50 -1.79
CA LEU A 135 4.16 -1.00 -2.78
C LEU A 135 5.39 -0.39 -2.12
N ASN A 136 6.53 -0.51 -2.79
CA ASN A 136 7.79 0.05 -2.35
C ASN A 136 8.23 1.16 -3.29
N TRP A 137 8.23 2.40 -2.80
CA TRP A 137 8.65 3.56 -3.58
C TRP A 137 10.12 3.50 -4.01
N GLY A 138 10.94 2.69 -3.33
CA GLY A 138 12.30 2.38 -3.78
C GLY A 138 12.34 1.79 -5.19
N ASP A 139 11.29 1.08 -5.61
CA ASP A 139 11.23 0.42 -6.93
C ASP A 139 10.99 1.43 -8.07
N LEU A 140 10.70 2.69 -7.74
CA LEU A 140 10.58 3.79 -8.71
C LEU A 140 11.93 4.42 -9.07
N PHE A 141 13.00 4.08 -8.35
CA PHE A 141 14.32 4.68 -8.53
C PHE A 141 15.28 3.65 -9.13
N GLU A 142 16.14 4.11 -10.03
CA GLU A 142 17.26 3.31 -10.54
C GLU A 142 18.31 3.09 -9.44
N ILE A 143 19.07 1.99 -9.56
CA ILE A 143 20.07 1.52 -8.56
C ILE A 143 21.08 2.63 -8.21
N ASP A 144 21.41 3.46 -9.17
CA ASP A 144 22.41 4.52 -9.05
C ASP A 144 21.90 5.67 -8.14
N LYS A 145 20.57 5.83 -8.06
CA LYS A 145 19.85 6.78 -7.21
C LYS A 145 19.46 6.17 -5.84
N LEU A 146 19.75 4.89 -5.61
CA LEU A 146 19.45 4.17 -4.36
C LEU A 146 20.51 4.36 -3.26
N SER A 147 21.72 4.83 -3.59
CA SER A 147 22.82 5.03 -2.62
C SER A 147 22.47 6.04 -1.51
N ASP A 148 21.53 6.94 -1.75
CA ASP A 148 21.03 7.92 -0.77
C ASP A 148 19.70 7.54 -0.10
N LEU A 149 19.06 6.40 -0.45
CA LEU A 149 17.79 6.00 0.18
C LEU A 149 17.91 5.80 1.69
N ASN A 150 19.04 5.23 2.15
CA ASN A 150 19.31 5.00 3.57
C ASN A 150 19.42 6.31 4.38
N LYS A 151 19.69 7.45 3.72
CA LYS A 151 19.78 8.76 4.37
C LYS A 151 18.43 9.49 4.43
N CYS A 152 17.44 9.07 3.63
CA CYS A 152 16.21 9.82 3.38
C CYS A 152 14.93 8.99 3.51
N VAL A 153 14.86 8.21 4.60
CA VAL A 153 13.83 7.22 4.93
C VAL A 153 12.40 7.75 4.72
N PHE A 154 12.12 9.00 5.10
CA PHE A 154 10.76 9.55 5.05
C PHE A 154 10.25 9.78 3.63
N SER A 155 11.02 10.45 2.79
CA SER A 155 10.59 10.71 1.42
C SER A 155 10.64 9.43 0.59
N ALA A 156 11.69 8.63 0.75
CA ALA A 156 11.93 7.41 0.00
C ALA A 156 10.85 6.32 0.20
N ASN A 157 10.21 6.26 1.37
CA ASN A 157 9.21 5.24 1.71
C ASN A 157 7.76 5.60 1.34
N GLY A 158 7.55 6.67 0.57
CA GLY A 158 6.20 7.08 0.17
C GLY A 158 5.40 7.80 1.25
N LEU A 159 6.03 8.29 2.33
CA LEU A 159 5.33 9.01 3.39
C LEU A 159 4.48 10.19 2.87
N PRO A 160 4.93 11.01 1.90
CA PRO A 160 4.08 12.09 1.37
C PRO A 160 2.78 11.58 0.73
N TYR A 161 2.82 10.40 0.11
CA TYR A 161 1.63 9.75 -0.45
C TYR A 161 0.69 9.30 0.67
N TRP A 162 1.21 8.52 1.62
CA TRP A 162 0.41 7.97 2.71
C TRP A 162 -0.19 9.05 3.59
N LYS A 163 0.53 10.16 3.82
CA LYS A 163 -0.01 11.33 4.52
C LYS A 163 -1.25 11.89 3.80
N LYS A 164 -1.18 12.09 2.48
CA LYS A 164 -2.31 12.59 1.68
C LYS A 164 -3.47 11.59 1.62
N ALA A 165 -3.18 10.30 1.50
CA ALA A 165 -4.19 9.24 1.53
C ALA A 165 -4.91 9.21 2.89
N SER A 166 -4.16 9.36 3.98
CA SER A 166 -4.66 9.41 5.35
C SER A 166 -5.56 10.61 5.60
N GLU A 167 -5.10 11.81 5.18
CA GLU A 167 -5.89 13.04 5.22
C GLU A 167 -7.21 12.86 4.47
N LEU A 168 -7.16 12.30 3.26
CA LEU A 168 -8.36 12.04 2.45
C LEU A 168 -9.32 11.06 3.13
N PHE A 169 -8.82 9.97 3.69
CA PHE A 169 -9.66 8.98 4.38
C PHE A 169 -10.30 9.56 5.64
N ALA A 170 -9.54 10.31 6.45
CA ALA A 170 -10.06 11.02 7.60
C ALA A 170 -11.15 12.03 7.22
N ASN A 171 -10.96 12.79 6.14
CA ASN A 171 -11.95 13.75 5.65
C ASN A 171 -13.24 13.09 5.12
N LYS A 172 -13.18 11.80 4.77
CA LYS A 172 -14.35 11.02 4.31
C LYS A 172 -15.06 10.27 5.42
N ALA A 173 -14.42 10.09 6.56
CA ALA A 173 -15.02 9.43 7.71
C ALA A 173 -16.08 10.34 8.34
N ALA A 174 -17.23 9.78 8.68
CA ALA A 174 -18.30 10.50 9.37
C ALA A 174 -19.02 9.62 10.39
N GLY A 175 -19.65 10.24 11.39
CA GLY A 175 -20.35 9.50 12.45
C GLY A 175 -19.36 8.82 13.40
N THR A 176 -19.61 7.55 13.71
CA THR A 176 -18.75 6.75 14.58
C THR A 176 -17.52 6.27 13.82
N VAL A 177 -16.34 6.54 14.37
CA VAL A 177 -15.07 6.03 13.85
C VAL A 177 -14.44 5.08 14.87
N HIS A 178 -13.78 4.05 14.36
CA HIS A 178 -13.06 3.07 15.18
C HIS A 178 -11.57 3.32 15.08
N VAL A 179 -10.85 3.16 16.20
CA VAL A 179 -9.39 3.27 16.23
C VAL A 179 -8.82 2.05 16.95
N MET A 180 -7.90 1.35 16.31
CA MET A 180 -7.17 0.22 16.90
C MET A 180 -5.72 0.63 17.18
N LEU A 181 -5.28 0.46 18.43
CA LEU A 181 -3.95 0.86 18.88
C LEU A 181 -3.22 -0.33 19.50
N SER A 182 -1.90 -0.34 19.38
CA SER A 182 -1.08 -1.32 20.08
C SER A 182 -0.89 -0.92 21.54
N GLY A 183 -1.42 -1.74 22.46
CA GLY A 183 -1.28 -1.54 23.91
C GLY A 183 0.10 -1.91 24.48
N THR A 184 0.97 -2.53 23.68
CA THR A 184 2.33 -2.94 24.09
C THR A 184 3.42 -2.03 23.52
N SER A 185 3.12 -1.26 22.47
CA SER A 185 4.05 -0.29 21.92
C SER A 185 3.95 1.04 22.68
N GLN A 186 5.08 1.67 23.03
CA GLN A 186 5.11 3.06 23.51
C GLN A 186 4.71 4.09 22.42
N ALA A 187 4.14 3.64 21.30
CA ALA A 187 3.94 4.42 20.08
C ALA A 187 2.75 5.38 20.11
N VAL A 188 2.09 5.59 21.25
CA VAL A 188 1.20 6.75 21.44
C VAL A 188 2.06 8.00 21.69
N ASN A 189 2.93 8.32 20.73
CA ASN A 189 3.47 9.67 20.63
C ASN A 189 2.37 10.52 19.96
N PRO A 190 1.82 11.55 20.60
CA PRO A 190 0.72 12.35 20.04
C PRO A 190 1.07 13.05 18.71
N HIS A 191 2.35 13.22 18.37
CA HIS A 191 2.78 13.67 17.04
C HIS A 191 2.77 12.59 15.95
N ARG A 192 2.55 11.32 16.32
CA ARG A 192 2.63 10.15 15.43
C ARG A 192 1.33 9.32 15.39
N ALA A 193 0.39 9.58 16.30
CA ALA A 193 -0.73 8.67 16.55
C ALA A 193 -1.94 8.81 15.60
N PHE A 194 -2.11 9.92 14.88
CA PHE A 194 -3.38 10.13 14.14
C PHE A 194 -3.24 10.52 12.66
N VAL A 195 -2.05 10.93 12.20
CA VAL A 195 -1.84 11.38 10.80
C VAL A 195 -0.67 10.67 10.11
N ILE A 196 0.05 9.81 10.83
CA ILE A 196 1.23 9.14 10.30
C ILE A 196 1.09 7.65 10.60
N PHE A 197 0.32 6.96 9.76
CA PHE A 197 0.35 5.52 9.68
C PHE A 197 1.82 5.10 9.56
N HIS A 198 2.33 4.44 10.60
CA HIS A 198 3.65 3.84 10.58
C HIS A 198 3.64 2.70 9.57
N TYR A 199 4.13 2.97 8.36
CA TYR A 199 4.59 1.93 7.44
C TYR A 199 5.96 1.46 7.94
N HIS A 200 5.96 0.47 8.85
CA HIS A 200 7.14 -0.36 9.05
C HIS A 200 6.96 -1.60 8.17
N LYS A 201 7.95 -1.84 7.30
CA LYS A 201 8.18 -3.15 6.70
C LYS A 201 8.88 -4.05 7.72
#